data_AF-A0A831KA39-F1
#
_entry.id   AF-A0A831KA39-F1
#
_cell.length_a   1.000
_cell.length_b   1.000
_cell.length_c   1.000
_cell.angle_alpha   90.00
_cell.angle_beta   90.00
_cell.angle_gamma   90.00
#
_symmetry.space_group_name_H-M   'P 1'
#
loop_
_entity.id
_entity.type
_entity.pdbx_description
1 polymer ?
#
loop_
_entity_poly.entity_id
_entity_poly.type
_entity_poly.pdbx_seq_one_letter_code
_entity_poly.pdbx_strand_id
1 'polypeptide(L)'
;MTNMENNLEELVRKARETLSCYGRDYSIGVVRSLAVRNMVQLELPELPDNFFPIVKVHEMALLDLEDVFYAYLQESGNEDRDAVLRLMVEARIWE
;
A
#
# COMPACT_ATOMS: atom_id res chain seq x y z
N MET A 1 5.12 -22.77 7.69
CA MET A 1 5.59 -21.74 6.74
C MET A 1 4.51 -21.36 5.71
N THR A 2 3.65 -22.28 5.29
CA THR A 2 2.58 -22.04 4.29
C THR A 2 1.52 -20.98 4.63
N ASN A 3 1.15 -20.78 5.89
CA ASN A 3 0.04 -19.86 6.21
C ASN A 3 0.43 -18.37 6.10
N MET A 4 1.70 -18.04 6.37
CA MET A 4 2.17 -16.65 6.36
C MET A 4 2.46 -16.15 4.94
N GLU A 5 3.02 -17.02 4.09
CA GLU A 5 3.21 -16.75 2.66
C GLU A 5 1.87 -16.53 1.96
N ASN A 6 0.89 -17.40 2.21
CA ASN A 6 -0.47 -17.26 1.67
C ASN A 6 -1.13 -15.92 2.11
N ASN A 7 -0.95 -15.51 3.36
CA ASN A 7 -1.50 -14.25 3.85
C ASN A 7 -0.84 -13.03 3.20
N LEU A 8 0.47 -13.11 2.90
CA LEU A 8 1.20 -12.03 2.25
C LEU A 8 0.80 -11.88 0.78
N GLU A 9 0.69 -12.99 0.05
CA GLU A 9 0.19 -12.98 -1.33
C GLU A 9 -1.21 -12.37 -1.41
N GLU A 10 -2.08 -12.73 -0.46
CA GLU A 10 -3.43 -12.19 -0.35
C GLU A 10 -3.45 -10.69 -0.04
N LEU A 11 -2.56 -10.21 0.84
CA LEU A 11 -2.37 -8.77 1.09
C LEU A 11 -2.00 -8.04 -0.21
N VAL A 12 -0.98 -8.54 -0.93
CA VAL A 12 -0.51 -7.93 -2.18
C VAL A 12 -1.62 -7.90 -3.23
N ARG A 13 -2.36 -9.00 -3.36
CA ARG A 13 -3.50 -9.11 -4.28
C ARG A 13 -4.57 -8.08 -3.96
N LYS A 14 -5.04 -8.02 -2.70
CA LYS A 14 -6.05 -7.05 -2.26
C LYS A 14 -5.57 -5.60 -2.44
N ALA A 15 -4.32 -5.30 -2.10
CA ALA A 15 -3.77 -3.97 -2.26
C ALA A 15 -3.76 -3.53 -3.73
N ARG A 16 -3.36 -4.42 -4.67
CA ARG A 16 -3.44 -4.15 -6.10
C ARG A 16 -4.87 -3.95 -6.58
N GLU A 17 -5.80 -4.80 -6.15
CA GLU A 17 -7.22 -4.68 -6.51
C GLU A 17 -7.80 -3.34 -6.06
N THR A 18 -7.54 -2.95 -4.81
CA THR A 18 -7.91 -1.65 -4.26
C THR A 18 -7.36 -0.49 -5.09
N LEU A 19 -6.10 -0.60 -5.53
CA LEU A 19 -5.42 0.49 -6.25
C LEU A 19 -5.70 0.52 -7.76
N SER A 20 -6.18 -0.59 -8.33
CA SER A 20 -6.36 -0.77 -9.78
C SER A 20 -7.27 0.28 -10.44
N CYS A 21 -8.19 0.89 -9.68
CA CYS A 21 -9.14 1.88 -10.20
C CYS A 21 -8.62 3.33 -10.15
N TYR A 22 -7.50 3.61 -9.46
CA TYR A 22 -7.00 4.97 -9.24
C TYR A 22 -5.85 5.37 -10.20
N GLY A 23 -5.24 4.38 -10.87
CA GLY A 23 -4.09 4.60 -11.75
C GLY A 23 -2.76 4.68 -11.01
N ARG A 24 -1.66 4.53 -11.75
CA ARG A 24 -0.31 4.34 -11.19
C ARG A 24 0.13 5.47 -10.25
N ASP A 25 0.00 6.72 -10.69
CA ASP A 25 0.54 7.86 -9.93
C ASP A 25 -0.25 8.10 -8.62
N TYR A 26 -1.57 7.93 -8.64
CA TYR A 26 -2.37 7.89 -7.42
C TYR A 26 -1.93 6.78 -6.49
N SER A 27 -1.73 5.58 -7.03
CA SER A 27 -1.31 4.41 -6.27
C SER A 27 0.02 4.66 -5.56
N ILE A 28 1.01 5.22 -6.26
CA ILE A 28 2.30 5.61 -5.67
C ILE A 28 2.11 6.67 -4.57
N GLY A 29 1.30 7.70 -4.82
CA GLY A 29 1.02 8.75 -3.83
C GLY A 29 0.34 8.20 -2.57
N VAL A 30 -0.58 7.25 -2.74
CA VAL A 30 -1.31 6.60 -1.66
C VAL A 30 -0.37 5.71 -0.83
N VAL A 31 0.45 4.87 -1.47
CA VAL A 31 1.46 4.04 -0.78
C VAL A 31 2.45 4.92 -0.02
N ARG A 32 2.87 6.04 -0.60
CA ARG A 32 3.72 7.03 0.07
C ARG A 32 3.04 7.60 1.33
N SER A 33 1.75 7.90 1.24
CA SER A 33 0.98 8.44 2.36
C SER A 33 0.80 7.40 3.47
N LEU A 34 0.56 6.13 3.12
CA LEU A 34 0.51 5.02 4.07
C LEU A 34 1.84 4.85 4.79
N ALA A 35 2.96 4.92 4.06
CA ALA A 35 4.30 4.85 4.64
C ALA A 35 4.55 5.96 5.65
N VAL A 36 4.21 7.21 5.28
CA VAL A 36 4.34 8.39 6.16
C VAL A 36 3.51 8.22 7.44
N ARG A 37 2.25 7.74 7.34
CA ARG A 37 1.40 7.49 8.51
C ARG A 37 1.94 6.42 9.44
N ASN A 38 2.68 5.45 8.90
CA ASN A 38 3.34 4.40 9.66
C ASN A 38 4.77 4.75 10.08
N MET A 39 5.24 5.98 9.83
CA MET A 39 6.60 6.44 10.11
C MET A 39 7.68 5.57 9.42
N VAL A 40 7.37 5.05 8.24
CA VAL A 40 8.25 4.19 7.45
C VAL A 40 8.81 4.97 6.27
N GLN A 41 10.13 4.90 6.08
CA GLN A 41 10.80 5.44 4.90
C GLN A 41 10.89 4.36 3.81
N LEU A 42 10.20 4.61 2.70
CA LEU A 42 10.18 3.73 1.53
C LEU A 42 10.82 4.43 0.32
N GLU A 43 11.52 3.65 -0.49
CA GLU A 43 11.96 4.05 -1.82
C GLU A 43 10.83 3.79 -2.81
N LEU A 44 10.17 4.87 -3.25
CA LEU A 44 9.07 4.82 -4.21
C LEU A 44 9.45 5.57 -5.48
N PRO A 45 8.90 5.20 -6.64
CA PRO A 45 9.11 5.96 -7.86
C PRO A 45 8.71 7.44 -7.67
N GLU A 46 9.41 8.32 -8.39
CA GLU A 46 9.06 9.73 -8.43
C GLU A 46 7.71 9.91 -9.14
N LEU A 47 6.93 10.87 -8.63
CA LEU A 47 5.70 11.31 -9.26
C LEU A 47 6.03 12.43 -10.26
N PRO A 48 5.31 12.53 -11.39
CA PRO A 48 5.48 13.64 -12.32
C PRO A 48 5.28 15.00 -11.64
N ASP A 49 6.02 16.04 -12.06
CA ASP A 49 5.91 17.40 -11.51
C ASP A 49 4.50 18.01 -11.63
N ASN A 50 3.70 17.52 -12.57
CA ASN A 50 2.31 17.94 -12.81
C ASN A 50 1.27 17.02 -12.18
N PHE A 51 1.68 16.09 -11.31
CA PHE A 51 0.75 15.25 -10.56
C PHE A 51 0.11 16.04 -9.42
N PHE A 52 -1.16 16.39 -9.60
CA PHE A 52 -1.97 17.06 -8.59
C PHE A 52 -3.14 16.15 -8.21
N PRO A 53 -3.04 15.37 -7.11
CA PRO A 53 -4.11 14.47 -6.71
C PRO A 53 -5.35 15.27 -6.30
N ILE A 54 -6.51 14.79 -6.74
CA ILE A 54 -7.79 15.23 -6.20
C ILE A 54 -7.82 14.73 -4.76
N VAL A 55 -7.67 15.65 -3.81
CA VAL A 55 -7.49 15.36 -2.37
C VAL A 55 -8.49 14.32 -1.87
N LYS A 56 -9.78 14.49 -2.22
CA LYS A 56 -10.82 13.57 -1.75
C LYS A 56 -10.66 12.14 -2.27
N VAL A 57 -10.26 11.98 -3.53
CA VAL A 57 -10.04 10.66 -4.15
C VAL A 57 -8.81 10.00 -3.52
N HIS A 58 -7.76 10.77 -3.30
CA HIS A 58 -6.54 10.31 -2.65
C HIS A 58 -6.80 9.85 -1.21
N GLU A 59 -7.58 10.59 -0.44
CA GLU A 59 -7.99 10.21 0.91
C GLU A 59 -8.80 8.92 0.92
N MET A 60 -9.73 8.74 -0.02
CA MET A 60 -10.51 7.51 -0.12
C MET A 60 -9.62 6.30 -0.44
N ALA A 61 -8.77 6.42 -1.47
CA ALA A 61 -7.84 5.36 -1.83
C ALA A 61 -6.87 4.99 -0.68
N LEU A 62 -6.46 6.00 0.11
CA LEU A 62 -5.63 5.77 1.29
C LEU A 62 -6.37 5.02 2.38
N LEU A 63 -7.62 5.38 2.67
CA LEU A 63 -8.44 4.65 3.64
C LEU A 63 -8.67 3.21 3.19
N ASP A 64 -9.00 3.00 1.91
CA ASP A 64 -9.21 1.65 1.37
C ASP A 64 -7.94 0.79 1.49
N LEU A 65 -6.75 1.37 1.23
CA LEU A 65 -5.48 0.66 1.37
C LEU A 65 -5.12 0.42 2.84
N GLU A 66 -5.41 1.37 3.73
CA GLU A 66 -5.22 1.22 5.18
C GLU A 66 -6.06 0.06 5.73
N ASP A 67 -7.32 -0.06 5.32
CA ASP A 67 -8.20 -1.14 5.73
C ASP A 67 -7.60 -2.50 5.36
N VAL A 68 -7.08 -2.64 4.14
CA VAL A 68 -6.39 -3.86 3.68
C VAL A 68 -5.12 -4.14 4.49
N PHE A 69 -4.29 -3.12 4.71
CA PHE A 69 -3.02 -3.23 5.42
C PHE A 69 -3.20 -3.61 6.90
N TYR A 70 -4.08 -2.90 7.61
CA TYR A 70 -4.29 -3.16 9.04
C TYR A 70 -5.07 -4.46 9.29
N ALA A 71 -5.97 -4.85 8.39
CA ALA A 71 -6.59 -6.18 8.46
C ALA A 71 -5.53 -7.29 8.38
N TYR A 72 -4.57 -7.19 7.46
CA TYR A 72 -3.46 -8.14 7.38
C TYR A 72 -2.64 -8.18 8.68
N LEU A 73 -2.25 -7.03 9.24
CA LEU A 73 -1.45 -7.00 10.48
C LEU A 73 -2.20 -7.64 11.64
N GLN A 74 -3.51 -7.38 11.76
CA GLN A 74 -4.35 -7.97 12.79
C GLN A 74 -4.51 -9.50 12.62
N GLU A 75 -4.73 -9.98 11.39
CA GLU A 75 -4.95 -11.40 11.09
C GLU A 75 -3.66 -12.23 11.15
N SER A 76 -2.53 -11.65 10.72
CA SER A 76 -1.23 -12.33 10.71
C SER A 76 -0.53 -12.32 12.07
N GLY A 77 -0.88 -11.38 12.96
CA GLY A 77 -0.12 -11.09 14.17
C GLY A 77 1.26 -10.48 13.89
N ASN A 78 1.51 -10.04 12.66
CA ASN A 78 2.75 -9.38 12.28
C ASN A 78 2.68 -7.90 12.68
N GLU A 79 3.57 -7.47 13.58
CA GLU A 79 3.65 -6.08 14.03
C GLU A 79 4.71 -5.27 13.26
N ASP A 80 5.52 -5.91 12.42
CA ASP A 80 6.59 -5.27 11.66
C ASP A 80 6.06 -4.58 10.40
N ARG A 81 5.55 -3.37 10.61
CA ARG A 81 4.99 -2.51 9.56
C ARG A 81 6.02 -2.16 8.49
N ASP A 82 7.29 -1.97 8.86
CA ASP A 82 8.35 -1.63 7.91
C ASP A 82 8.59 -2.80 6.95
N ALA A 83 8.78 -4.01 7.48
CA ALA A 83 8.96 -5.19 6.65
C ALA A 83 7.78 -5.43 5.70
N VAL A 84 6.54 -5.29 6.19
CA VAL A 84 5.35 -5.50 5.36
C VAL A 84 5.22 -4.44 4.27
N LEU A 85 5.45 -3.17 4.60
CA LEU A 85 5.40 -2.09 3.60
C LEU A 85 6.51 -2.23 2.55
N ARG A 86 7.72 -2.65 2.94
CA ARG A 86 8.81 -2.95 2.00
C ARG A 86 8.41 -4.08 1.04
N LEU A 87 7.79 -5.14 1.53
CA LEU A 87 7.29 -6.23 0.70
C LEU A 87 6.22 -5.75 -0.30
N MET A 88 5.31 -4.88 0.14
CA MET A 88 4.32 -4.26 -0.77
C MET A 88 4.99 -3.41 -1.85
N VAL A 89 6.07 -2.71 -1.53
CA VAL A 89 6.87 -1.92 -2.48
C VAL A 89 7.63 -2.81 -3.46
N GLU A 90 8.29 -3.86 -2.97
CA GLU A 90 8.98 -4.86 -3.81
C GLU A 90 8.01 -5.56 -4.77
N ALA A 91 6.78 -5.80 -4.32
CA ALA A 91 5.69 -6.33 -5.13
C ALA A 91 5.08 -5.29 -6.09
N ARG A 92 5.49 -4.03 -6.07
CA ARG A 92 5.03 -2.97 -7.00
C ARG A 92 3.51 -2.90 -7.07
N ILE A 93 2.82 -2.80 -5.92
CA ILE A 93 1.35 -2.82 -5.84
C ILE A 93 0.62 -1.67 -6.60
N TRP A 94 1.38 -0.74 -7.19
CA TRP A 94 0.89 0.35 -8.04
C TRP A 94 0.87 0.03 -9.54
N GLU A 95 1.29 -1.18 -9.94
CA GLU A 95 1.26 -1.71 -11.31
C GLU A 95 0.14 -2.71 -11.51
#